data_AF-A0A2K3M9Z2-F1
#
_entry.id   AF-A0A2K3M9Z2-F1
#
_cell.length_a   1.000
_cell.length_b   1.000
_cell.length_c   1.000
_cell.angle_alpha   90.00
_cell.angle_beta   90.00
_cell.angle_gamma   90.00
#
_symmetry.space_group_name_H-M   'P 1'
#
loop_
_entity.id
_entity.type
_entity.pdbx_description
1 polymer ?
#
loop_
_entity_poly.entity_id
_entity_poly.type
_entity_poly.pdbx_seq_one_letter_code
_entity_poly.pdbx_strand_id
1 'polypeptide(L)'
;MQNQMKYDHTNTLQMQSSESMNLKEKKVKDLMVNKKRLVEVPYTASLAQTMNTLVANKVVAVPVAAPPGQWIGAGGSMIVESDKQTGAVRKHYIGMVTMLDIVAHIAGEDHLSGGDDVTEDLDQRMSVPVSSIIGHSFEGLSLWTLNPNT
;
A
#
# COMPACT_ATOMS: atom_id res chain seq x y z
N MET A 1 -36.56 -26.49 29.11
CA MET A 1 -36.10 -25.18 28.57
C MET A 1 -34.62 -24.89 28.84
N GLN A 2 -34.00 -25.34 29.95
CA GLN A 2 -32.58 -25.07 30.23
C GLN A 2 -31.56 -25.87 29.39
N ASN A 3 -31.94 -27.02 28.82
CA ASN A 3 -31.04 -27.80 27.97
C ASN A 3 -30.83 -27.20 26.57
N GLN A 4 -31.79 -26.45 26.04
CA GLN A 4 -31.71 -25.92 24.67
C GLN A 4 -30.73 -24.75 24.56
N MET A 5 -30.64 -23.90 25.58
CA MET A 5 -29.67 -22.79 25.63
C MET A 5 -28.21 -23.25 25.75
N LYS A 6 -27.94 -24.45 26.32
CA LYS A 6 -26.58 -25.00 26.39
C LYS A 6 -26.09 -25.50 25.02
N TYR A 7 -26.98 -26.04 24.19
CA TYR A 7 -26.61 -26.53 22.85
C TYR A 7 -26.25 -25.38 21.90
N ASP A 8 -26.99 -24.28 21.93
CA ASP A 8 -26.72 -23.12 21.05
C ASP A 8 -25.41 -22.41 21.40
N HIS A 9 -25.06 -22.30 22.69
CA HIS A 9 -23.82 -21.66 23.11
C HIS A 9 -22.58 -22.49 22.73
N THR A 10 -22.69 -23.81 22.73
CA THR A 10 -21.57 -24.71 22.41
C THR A 10 -21.26 -24.71 20.90
N ASN A 11 -22.29 -24.67 20.05
CA ASN A 11 -22.12 -24.55 18.60
C ASN A 11 -21.50 -23.21 18.17
N THR A 12 -21.86 -22.12 18.86
CA THR A 12 -21.36 -20.78 18.53
C THR A 12 -19.85 -20.66 18.82
N LEU A 13 -19.37 -21.26 19.90
CA LEU A 13 -17.94 -21.27 20.26
C LEU A 13 -17.12 -22.20 19.34
N GLN A 14 -17.70 -23.31 18.88
CA GLN A 14 -17.03 -24.22 17.95
C GLN A 14 -16.84 -23.57 16.57
N MET A 15 -17.84 -22.83 16.08
CA MET A 15 -17.79 -22.15 14.77
C MET A 15 -16.76 -21.00 14.75
N GLN A 16 -16.57 -20.29 15.86
CA GLN A 16 -15.54 -19.25 15.99
C GLN A 16 -14.10 -19.80 16.06
N SER A 17 -13.90 -21.00 16.60
CA SER A 17 -12.57 -21.63 16.65
C SER A 17 -12.09 -22.16 15.30
N SER A 18 -13.00 -22.52 14.39
CA SER A 18 -12.66 -23.08 13.07
C SER A 18 -12.18 -22.03 12.07
N GLU A 19 -12.61 -20.77 12.20
CA GLU A 19 -12.16 -19.69 11.31
C GLU A 19 -10.77 -19.16 11.68
N SER A 20 -10.47 -19.10 12.99
CA SER A 20 -9.22 -18.54 13.52
C SER A 20 -8.00 -19.45 13.32
N MET A 21 -8.19 -20.77 13.15
CA MET A 21 -7.10 -21.73 12.92
C MET A 21 -6.67 -21.86 11.45
N ASN A 22 -7.38 -21.27 10.50
CA ASN A 22 -7.19 -21.54 9.06
C ASN A 22 -6.22 -20.57 8.35
N LEU A 23 -5.66 -19.57 9.05
CA LEU A 23 -4.68 -18.64 8.46
C LEU A 23 -3.26 -19.22 8.38
N LYS A 24 -2.93 -20.21 9.22
CA LYS A 24 -1.56 -20.77 9.31
C LYS A 24 -1.16 -21.60 8.08
N GLU A 25 -2.12 -22.15 7.35
CA GLU A 25 -1.88 -23.02 6.18
C GLU A 25 -2.18 -22.35 4.83
N LYS A 26 -2.91 -21.23 4.83
CA LYS A 26 -3.27 -20.51 3.61
C LYS A 26 -2.09 -19.72 3.08
N LYS A 27 -1.77 -19.92 1.80
CA LYS A 27 -0.79 -19.08 1.10
C LYS A 27 -1.47 -17.77 0.68
N VAL A 28 -0.70 -16.68 0.57
CA VAL A 28 -1.21 -15.38 0.08
C VAL A 28 -1.93 -15.53 -1.27
N LYS A 29 -1.44 -16.42 -2.15
CA LYS A 29 -2.08 -16.71 -3.44
C LYS A 29 -3.51 -17.27 -3.31
N ASP A 30 -3.81 -17.95 -2.21
CA ASP A 30 -5.13 -18.55 -1.95
C ASP A 30 -6.15 -17.47 -1.53
N LEU A 31 -5.67 -16.31 -1.06
CA LEU A 31 -6.49 -15.12 -0.82
C LEU A 31 -6.81 -14.34 -2.11
N MET A 32 -6.11 -14.66 -3.22
CA MET A 32 -6.14 -13.89 -4.46
C MET A 32 -7.10 -14.45 -5.53
N VAL A 33 -7.96 -15.40 -5.18
CA VAL A 33 -8.87 -16.11 -6.12
C VAL A 33 -9.79 -15.14 -6.88
N ASN A 34 -10.28 -14.09 -6.21
CA ASN A 34 -11.14 -13.06 -6.79
C ASN A 34 -10.45 -11.70 -6.92
N LYS A 35 -9.13 -11.69 -7.18
CA LYS A 35 -8.37 -10.45 -7.24
C LYS A 35 -8.85 -9.54 -8.38
N LYS A 36 -8.92 -8.24 -8.11
CA LYS A 36 -9.12 -7.20 -9.13
C LYS A 36 -7.78 -6.86 -9.79
N ARG A 37 -7.83 -6.03 -10.84
CA ARG A 37 -6.64 -5.44 -11.45
C ARG A 37 -5.89 -4.62 -10.40
N LEU A 38 -4.57 -4.78 -10.35
CA LEU A 38 -3.71 -3.94 -9.54
C LEU A 38 -3.70 -2.52 -10.12
N VAL A 39 -4.02 -1.55 -9.28
CA VAL A 39 -3.92 -0.12 -9.59
C VAL A 39 -2.57 0.35 -9.07
N GLU A 40 -1.82 1.04 -9.91
CA GLU A 40 -0.45 1.48 -9.63
C GLU A 40 -0.20 2.84 -10.26
N VAL A 41 0.87 3.51 -9.83
CA VAL A 41 1.31 4.79 -10.40
C VAL A 41 2.79 4.72 -10.76
N PRO A 42 3.26 5.45 -11.80
CA PRO A 42 4.68 5.57 -12.08
C PRO A 42 5.36 6.41 -10.99
N TYR A 43 6.65 6.16 -10.73
CA TYR A 43 7.46 6.89 -9.75
C TYR A 43 7.52 8.41 -9.99
N THR A 44 7.32 8.83 -11.24
CA THR A 44 7.27 10.23 -11.66
C THR A 44 5.90 10.88 -11.53
N ALA A 45 4.85 10.12 -11.15
CA ALA A 45 3.52 10.69 -10.95
C ALA A 45 3.57 11.74 -9.84
N SER A 46 2.87 12.86 -10.05
CA SER A 46 2.72 13.83 -8.96
C SER A 46 1.82 13.28 -7.86
N LEU A 47 1.91 13.88 -6.67
CA LEU A 47 1.01 13.59 -5.56
C LEU A 47 -0.46 13.83 -5.96
N ALA A 48 -0.76 14.88 -6.73
CA ALA A 48 -2.08 15.13 -7.30
C ALA A 48 -2.58 14.00 -8.21
N GLN A 49 -1.75 13.54 -9.15
CA GLN A 49 -2.09 12.43 -10.04
C GLN A 49 -2.35 11.14 -9.26
N THR A 50 -1.58 10.93 -8.20
CA THR A 50 -1.72 9.78 -7.32
C THR A 50 -3.00 9.85 -6.51
N MET A 51 -3.33 11.00 -5.94
CA MET A 51 -4.59 11.22 -5.21
C MET A 51 -5.81 11.00 -6.12
N ASN A 52 -5.77 11.49 -7.36
CA ASN A 52 -6.80 11.23 -8.36
C ASN A 52 -6.93 9.73 -8.66
N THR A 53 -5.81 9.02 -8.75
CA THR A 53 -5.79 7.56 -8.97
C THR A 53 -6.44 6.81 -7.80
N LEU A 54 -6.16 7.20 -6.56
CA LEU A 54 -6.78 6.63 -5.36
C LEU A 54 -8.31 6.80 -5.38
N VAL A 55 -8.78 8.03 -5.59
CA VAL A 55 -10.21 8.38 -5.60
C VAL A 55 -10.94 7.66 -6.73
N ALA A 56 -10.41 7.72 -7.96
CA ALA A 56 -11.04 7.12 -9.13
C ALA A 56 -11.19 5.59 -9.01
N ASN A 57 -10.26 4.93 -8.33
CA ASN A 57 -10.27 3.47 -8.17
C ASN A 57 -10.84 3.00 -6.83
N LYS A 58 -11.23 3.92 -5.94
CA LYS A 58 -11.76 3.62 -4.59
C LYS A 58 -10.79 2.76 -3.77
N VAL A 59 -9.51 3.14 -3.79
CA VAL A 59 -8.43 2.50 -3.02
C VAL A 59 -7.73 3.52 -2.13
N VAL A 60 -7.09 3.05 -1.06
CA VAL A 60 -6.41 3.90 -0.05
C VAL A 60 -4.88 3.80 -0.10
N ALA A 61 -4.36 2.94 -0.97
CA ALA A 61 -2.94 2.78 -1.22
C ALA A 61 -2.71 2.29 -2.63
N VAL A 62 -1.59 2.69 -3.23
CA VAL A 62 -1.13 2.21 -4.54
C VAL A 62 0.36 1.91 -4.51
N PRO A 63 0.82 0.80 -5.12
CA PRO A 63 2.23 0.59 -5.39
C PRO A 63 2.76 1.59 -6.42
N VAL A 64 4.04 1.92 -6.26
CA VAL A 64 4.79 2.81 -7.14
C VAL A 64 5.72 1.98 -8.02
N ALA A 65 5.61 2.17 -9.33
CA ALA A 65 6.37 1.42 -10.33
C ALA A 65 7.47 2.28 -10.97
N ALA A 66 8.63 1.67 -11.17
CA ALA A 66 9.82 2.28 -11.76
C ALA A 66 10.44 1.38 -12.85
N PRO A 67 11.21 1.95 -13.79
CA PRO A 67 12.05 1.17 -14.69
C PRO A 67 13.03 0.27 -13.92
N PRO A 68 13.32 -0.95 -14.42
CA PRO A 68 14.30 -1.83 -13.80
C PRO A 68 15.71 -1.21 -13.81
N GLY A 69 16.52 -1.51 -12.79
CA GLY A 69 17.91 -1.07 -12.73
C GLY A 69 18.12 0.39 -12.30
N GLN A 70 17.05 1.16 -12.08
CA GLN A 70 17.14 2.45 -11.39
C GLN A 70 16.91 2.21 -9.89
N TRP A 71 17.93 2.44 -9.06
CA TRP A 71 17.79 2.38 -7.61
C TRP A 71 17.09 3.64 -7.11
N ILE A 72 15.77 3.64 -7.25
CA ILE A 72 14.89 4.75 -6.89
C ILE A 72 13.81 4.18 -5.99
N GLY A 73 14.03 4.11 -4.68
CA GLY A 73 13.02 3.47 -3.83
C GLY A 73 13.37 3.35 -2.36
N ALA A 74 12.31 3.19 -1.57
CA ALA A 74 12.35 2.92 -0.15
C ALA A 74 12.57 1.41 0.07
N GLY A 75 13.70 1.01 0.65
CA GLY A 75 13.83 -0.32 1.27
C GLY A 75 14.30 -1.50 0.42
N GLY A 76 14.88 -1.29 -0.78
CA GLY A 76 15.58 -2.37 -1.51
C GLY A 76 14.68 -3.53 -1.95
N SER A 77 13.42 -3.23 -2.30
CA SER A 77 12.46 -4.20 -2.87
C SER A 77 13.10 -5.04 -3.97
N MET A 78 12.68 -6.30 -4.07
CA MET A 78 13.05 -7.23 -5.16
C MET A 78 11.83 -7.60 -6.01
N ILE A 79 10.71 -6.89 -5.86
CA ILE A 79 9.44 -7.27 -6.48
C ILE A 79 9.35 -6.67 -7.87
N VAL A 80 9.58 -7.52 -8.87
CA VAL A 80 9.57 -7.13 -10.28
C VAL A 80 8.39 -7.76 -11.02
N GLU A 81 7.85 -7.04 -12.00
CA GLU A 81 6.94 -7.62 -12.99
C GLU A 81 7.71 -7.93 -14.26
N SER A 82 7.67 -9.19 -14.68
CA SER A 82 8.27 -9.66 -15.93
C SER A 82 7.23 -9.89 -17.01
N ASP A 83 7.65 -9.77 -18.25
CA ASP A 83 6.87 -10.26 -19.38
C ASP A 83 6.70 -11.78 -19.31
N LYS A 84 5.47 -12.26 -19.51
CA LYS A 84 5.13 -13.68 -19.37
C LYS A 84 5.73 -14.56 -20.46
N GLN A 85 6.05 -14.00 -21.63
CA GLN A 85 6.57 -14.78 -22.76
C GLN A 85 8.10 -14.83 -22.78
N THR A 86 8.74 -13.66 -22.58
CA THR A 86 10.19 -13.50 -22.68
C THR A 86 10.91 -13.61 -21.34
N GLY A 87 10.20 -13.47 -20.22
CA GLY A 87 10.78 -13.40 -18.88
C GLY A 87 11.51 -12.09 -18.59
N ALA A 88 11.59 -11.17 -19.56
CA ALA A 88 12.27 -9.90 -19.40
C ALA A 88 11.56 -9.01 -18.37
N VAL A 89 12.33 -8.39 -17.49
CA VAL A 89 11.79 -7.49 -16.46
C VAL A 89 11.24 -6.23 -17.11
N ARG A 90 9.99 -5.87 -16.81
CA ARG A 90 9.31 -4.68 -17.34
C ARG A 90 9.31 -3.50 -16.39
N LYS A 91 9.07 -3.76 -15.11
CA LYS A 91 9.04 -2.74 -14.06
C LYS A 91 9.39 -3.34 -12.72
N HIS A 92 9.83 -2.46 -11.83
CA HIS A 92 10.17 -2.73 -10.45
C HIS A 92 9.22 -1.94 -9.55
N TYR A 93 8.62 -2.58 -8.55
CA TYR A 93 7.88 -1.87 -7.51
C TYR A 93 8.82 -1.41 -6.40
N ILE A 94 8.83 -0.11 -6.15
CA ILE A 94 9.84 0.58 -5.32
C ILE A 94 9.30 1.08 -3.98
N GLY A 95 8.02 0.83 -3.72
CA GLY A 95 7.29 1.39 -2.60
C GLY A 95 5.77 1.31 -2.79
N MET A 96 5.04 1.68 -1.75
CA MET A 96 3.62 2.04 -1.87
C MET A 96 3.44 3.47 -1.34
N VAL A 97 2.51 4.20 -1.94
CA VAL A 97 1.98 5.43 -1.36
C VAL A 97 0.67 5.09 -0.66
N THR A 98 0.57 5.49 0.59
CA THR A 98 -0.63 5.36 1.42
C THR A 98 -1.17 6.74 1.79
N MET A 99 -2.40 6.78 2.32
CA MET A 99 -2.94 8.02 2.87
C MET A 99 -2.08 8.62 3.99
N LEU A 100 -1.32 7.80 4.73
CA LEU A 100 -0.40 8.30 5.75
C LEU A 100 0.73 9.10 5.12
N ASP A 101 1.35 8.60 4.05
CA ASP A 101 2.44 9.31 3.36
C ASP A 101 1.95 10.65 2.79
N ILE A 102 0.72 10.68 2.27
CA ILE A 102 0.08 11.90 1.76
C ILE A 102 -0.14 12.91 2.88
N VAL A 103 -0.77 12.50 3.99
CA VAL A 103 -1.06 13.40 5.11
C VAL A 103 0.23 13.86 5.79
N ALA A 104 1.20 12.97 5.97
CA ALA A 104 2.50 13.31 6.54
C ALA A 104 3.27 14.29 5.66
N HIS A 105 3.23 14.13 4.33
CA HIS A 105 3.84 15.08 3.39
C HIS A 105 3.17 16.45 3.46
N ILE A 106 1.83 16.48 3.44
CA ILE A 106 1.08 17.75 3.50
C ILE A 106 1.25 18.43 4.86
N ALA A 107 1.35 17.69 5.97
CA ALA A 107 1.43 18.25 7.32
C ALA A 107 2.87 18.47 7.83
N GLY A 108 3.87 17.82 7.24
CA GLY A 108 5.22 17.70 7.78
C GLY A 108 6.23 18.79 7.38
N GLU A 109 5.87 19.71 6.49
CA GLU A 109 6.70 20.88 6.20
C GLU A 109 6.32 22.04 7.13
N ASP A 110 7.26 22.43 8.00
CA ASP A 110 7.19 23.49 9.02
C ASP A 110 6.78 24.87 8.46
N HIS A 111 5.48 25.04 8.18
CA HIS A 111 4.92 26.31 7.70
C HIS A 111 3.83 26.85 8.63
N LEU A 112 4.17 26.96 9.92
CA LEU A 112 3.55 27.92 10.84
C LEU A 112 3.93 29.39 10.49
N SER A 113 4.65 29.62 9.40
CA SER A 113 4.99 30.93 8.87
C SER A 113 3.78 31.50 8.12
N GLY A 114 2.87 32.14 8.86
CA GLY A 114 1.65 32.76 8.35
C GLY A 114 1.89 33.80 7.25
N GLY A 115 1.80 33.36 6.00
CA GLY A 115 1.79 34.17 4.79
C GLY A 115 0.57 33.82 3.92
N ASP A 116 0.03 34.83 3.26
CA ASP A 116 -1.33 34.96 2.73
C ASP A 116 -1.72 34.04 1.53
N ASP A 117 -0.99 32.93 1.28
CA ASP A 117 -1.27 32.05 0.14
C ASP A 117 -1.16 30.55 0.44
N VAL A 118 -2.14 30.06 1.20
CA VAL A 118 -2.29 28.63 1.54
C VAL A 118 -2.60 27.78 0.29
N THR A 119 -3.15 28.38 -0.76
CA THR A 119 -3.54 27.68 -1.99
C THR A 119 -2.37 27.40 -2.93
N GLU A 120 -1.49 28.38 -3.16
CA GLU A 120 -0.27 28.16 -3.94
C GLU A 120 0.67 27.16 -3.24
N ASP A 121 0.74 27.20 -1.91
CA ASP A 121 1.52 26.26 -1.10
C ASP A 121 1.00 24.81 -1.23
N LEU A 122 -0.31 24.60 -1.19
CA LEU A 122 -0.89 23.26 -1.40
C LEU A 122 -0.65 22.75 -2.82
N ASP A 123 -0.87 23.58 -3.84
CA ASP A 123 -0.64 23.18 -5.24
C ASP A 123 0.82 22.78 -5.48
N GLN A 124 1.75 23.52 -4.87
CA GLN A 124 3.17 23.17 -4.91
C GLN A 124 3.44 21.83 -4.23
N ARG A 125 2.90 21.58 -3.02
CA ARG A 125 3.04 20.29 -2.32
C ARG A 125 2.43 19.14 -3.10
N MET A 126 1.34 19.38 -3.82
CA MET A 126 0.65 18.40 -4.64
C MET A 126 1.38 18.12 -5.97
N SER A 127 2.33 18.96 -6.37
CA SER A 127 3.11 18.83 -7.61
C SER A 127 4.31 17.87 -7.51
N VAL A 128 4.77 17.54 -6.28
CA VAL A 128 5.97 16.73 -6.08
C VAL A 128 5.79 15.29 -6.58
N PRO A 129 6.84 14.64 -7.10
CA PRO A 129 6.77 13.26 -7.53
C PRO A 129 6.59 12.31 -6.34
N VAL A 130 5.79 11.26 -6.49
CA VAL A 130 5.58 10.29 -5.41
C VAL A 130 6.83 9.57 -4.95
N SER A 131 7.85 9.46 -5.80
CA SER A 131 9.14 8.89 -5.40
C SER A 131 9.84 9.69 -4.29
N SER A 132 9.52 10.97 -4.10
CA SER A 132 10.13 11.80 -3.05
C SER A 132 9.40 11.75 -1.71
N ILE A 133 8.25 11.07 -1.63
CA ILE A 133 7.46 10.97 -0.39
C ILE A 133 7.42 9.55 0.18
N ILE A 134 7.62 8.54 -0.68
CA ILE A 134 7.67 7.13 -0.24
C ILE A 134 8.86 6.89 0.68
N GLY A 135 8.62 6.19 1.78
CA GLY A 135 9.67 5.84 2.74
C GLY A 135 10.07 6.95 3.72
N HIS A 136 9.31 8.05 3.78
CA HIS A 136 9.46 9.06 4.84
C HIS A 136 8.71 8.67 6.14
N SER A 137 7.78 7.71 6.06
CA SER A 137 7.12 7.08 7.20
C SER A 137 7.70 5.68 7.49
N PHE A 138 7.71 5.26 8.75
CA PHE A 138 8.19 3.92 9.15
C PHE A 138 7.32 2.82 8.50
N GLU A 139 6.02 3.07 8.41
CA GLU A 139 5.04 2.21 7.75
C GLU A 139 5.30 2.14 6.23
N GLY A 140 5.64 3.26 5.59
CA GLY A 140 6.01 3.33 4.18
C GLY A 140 7.31 2.59 3.82
N LEU A 141 8.25 2.51 4.77
CA LEU A 141 9.47 1.69 4.67
C LEU A 141 9.21 0.20 4.91
N SER A 142 8.29 -0.12 5.81
CA SER A 142 8.06 -1.49 6.33
C SER A 142 7.23 -2.38 5.40
N LEU A 143 6.60 -1.82 4.36
CA LEU A 143 5.73 -2.57 3.45
C LEU A 143 6.48 -3.42 2.40
N TRP A 144 7.82 -3.46 2.41
CA TRP A 144 8.63 -4.12 1.39
C TRP A 144 9.74 -5.05 1.88
N THR A 145 9.89 -5.25 3.19
CA THR A 145 10.88 -6.18 3.75
C THR A 145 10.22 -7.43 4.32
N LEU A 146 10.01 -8.43 3.47
CA LEU A 146 10.27 -9.81 3.92
C LEU A 146 11.62 -10.20 3.37
N ASN A 147 12.69 -9.70 4.02
CA ASN A 147 13.91 -10.50 4.03
C ASN A 147 13.60 -11.71 4.93
N PRO A 148 13.64 -12.95 4.42
CA PRO A 148 13.45 -14.13 5.27
C PRO A 148 14.54 -14.31 6.34
N ASN A 149 15.55 -13.43 6.37
CA ASN A 149 16.64 -13.40 7.36
C ASN A 149 16.62 -12.15 8.28
N THR A 150 15.48 -11.45 8.40
CA THR A 150 15.22 -10.53 9.52
C THR A 150 14.20 -11.12 10.46
#